data_AF-E7QMP9-F1
#
_entry.id   AF-E7QMP9-F1
#
_cell.length_a   1.000
_cell.length_b   1.000
_cell.length_c   1.000
_cell.angle_alpha   90.00
_cell.angle_beta   90.00
_cell.angle_gamma   90.00
#
_symmetry.space_group_name_H-M   'P 1'
#
loop_
_entity.id
_entity.type
_entity.pdbx_description
1 polymer ?
#
loop_
_entity_poly.entity_id
_entity_poly.type
_entity_poly.pdbx_seq_one_letter_code
_entity_poly.pdbx_strand_id
1 'polypeptide(L)'
;MIGGEELHFYVGGEAVETKFARIPAQTEQQIEFSAQFQEPGTYDVAVGRSSDDLIASRNIKVMPKSEEFEWLAFDGFNVPDTVERSEPFEVTGTITNSGSDETIQVLKMTVDANVVRATRIDLEPGKSMELTFQYTLDAAGEYSIAVEDLSPWTVTVPQPEE
;
A
#
# COMPACT_ATOMS: atom_id res chain seq x y z
N MET A 1 -18.08 1.41 -35.50
CA MET A 1 -18.39 0.69 -34.25
C MET A 1 -17.47 1.23 -33.18
N ILE A 2 -18.00 1.58 -32.01
CA ILE A 2 -17.13 1.81 -30.86
C ILE A 2 -16.93 0.43 -30.26
N GLY A 3 -15.76 -0.17 -30.51
CA GLY A 3 -15.38 -1.44 -29.90
C GLY A 3 -15.24 -1.25 -28.39
N GLY A 4 -15.70 -2.21 -27.63
CA GLY A 4 -15.36 -2.31 -26.20
C GLY A 4 -14.66 -3.65 -25.96
N GLU A 5 -13.84 -3.67 -24.93
CA GLU A 5 -13.01 -4.82 -24.55
C GLU A 5 -13.32 -5.19 -23.10
N GLU A 6 -13.64 -6.45 -22.87
CA GLU A 6 -13.82 -6.98 -21.53
C GLU A 6 -12.45 -7.40 -20.99
N LEU A 7 -12.10 -6.88 -19.83
CA LEU A 7 -10.85 -7.14 -19.15
C LEU A 7 -11.14 -7.81 -17.81
N HIS A 8 -10.37 -8.85 -17.53
CA HIS A 8 -10.43 -9.64 -16.32
C HIS A 8 -9.13 -9.41 -15.54
N PHE A 9 -9.27 -9.17 -14.24
CA PHE A 9 -8.17 -9.15 -13.31
C PHE A 9 -8.12 -10.49 -12.57
N TYR A 10 -6.96 -11.13 -12.66
CA TYR A 10 -6.69 -12.45 -12.11
C TYR A 10 -5.78 -12.35 -10.89
N VAL A 11 -6.07 -13.13 -9.86
CA VAL A 11 -5.20 -13.37 -8.71
C VAL A 11 -5.04 -14.88 -8.58
N GLY A 12 -3.80 -15.39 -8.64
CA GLY A 12 -3.53 -16.83 -8.62
C GLY A 12 -4.16 -17.60 -9.79
N GLY A 13 -4.43 -16.93 -10.91
CA GLY A 13 -5.11 -17.50 -12.08
C GLY A 13 -6.64 -17.49 -12.02
N GLU A 14 -7.25 -17.05 -10.93
CA GLU A 14 -8.71 -16.91 -10.81
C GLU A 14 -9.12 -15.45 -11.09
N ALA A 15 -10.15 -15.25 -11.92
CA ALA A 15 -10.68 -13.91 -12.20
C ALA A 15 -11.42 -13.37 -10.96
N VAL A 16 -10.87 -12.36 -10.30
CA VAL A 16 -11.44 -11.74 -9.09
C VAL A 16 -12.25 -10.48 -9.38
N GLU A 17 -11.99 -9.83 -10.53
CA GLU A 17 -12.72 -8.65 -10.96
C GLU A 17 -12.79 -8.61 -12.50
N THR A 18 -13.91 -8.13 -13.05
CA THR A 18 -14.09 -7.96 -14.50
C THR A 18 -14.63 -6.57 -14.80
N LYS A 19 -14.06 -5.89 -15.80
CA LYS A 19 -14.46 -4.55 -16.24
C LYS A 19 -14.57 -4.49 -17.76
N PHE A 20 -15.63 -3.83 -18.23
CA PHE A 20 -15.80 -3.54 -19.65
C PHE A 20 -15.25 -2.15 -19.97
N ALA A 21 -14.21 -2.11 -20.80
CA ALA A 21 -13.61 -0.89 -21.31
C ALA A 21 -14.29 -0.47 -22.62
N ARG A 22 -14.62 0.81 -22.77
CA ARG A 22 -15.05 1.36 -24.04
C ARG A 22 -14.20 2.57 -24.36
N ILE A 23 -13.26 2.42 -25.27
CA ILE A 23 -12.27 3.44 -25.60
C ILE A 23 -12.69 4.10 -26.93
N PRO A 24 -13.18 5.35 -26.93
CA PRO A 24 -13.39 6.11 -28.15
C PRO A 24 -12.11 6.25 -28.99
N ALA A 25 -12.28 6.57 -30.27
CA ALA A 25 -11.13 6.82 -31.15
C ALA A 25 -10.31 8.01 -30.62
N GLN A 26 -8.99 7.84 -30.59
CA GLN A 26 -8.01 8.87 -30.18
C GLN A 26 -8.14 9.32 -28.71
N THR A 27 -8.71 8.49 -27.83
CA THR A 27 -8.72 8.73 -26.38
C THR A 27 -7.99 7.63 -25.64
N GLU A 28 -7.33 7.98 -24.54
CA GLU A 28 -6.79 7.02 -23.58
C GLU A 28 -7.72 6.95 -22.37
N GLN A 29 -7.84 5.77 -21.77
CA GLN A 29 -8.61 5.56 -20.56
C GLN A 29 -7.80 4.71 -19.59
N GLN A 30 -7.59 5.23 -18.38
CA GLN A 30 -7.04 4.46 -17.28
C GLN A 30 -8.14 3.57 -16.67
N ILE A 31 -7.78 2.31 -16.43
CA ILE A 31 -8.66 1.33 -15.79
C ILE A 31 -7.92 0.79 -14.57
N GLU A 32 -8.56 0.88 -13.42
CA GLU A 32 -8.01 0.44 -12.15
C GLU A 32 -8.70 -0.84 -11.72
N PHE A 33 -7.94 -1.75 -11.13
CA PHE A 33 -8.44 -2.98 -10.51
C PHE A 33 -7.99 -3.00 -9.07
N SER A 34 -8.79 -3.61 -8.19
CA SER A 34 -8.50 -3.67 -6.76
C SER A 34 -8.57 -5.11 -6.27
N ALA A 35 -7.58 -5.52 -5.48
CA ALA A 35 -7.61 -6.79 -4.74
C ALA A 35 -7.18 -6.58 -3.30
N GLN A 36 -7.76 -7.40 -2.42
CA GLN A 36 -7.37 -7.50 -1.02
C GLN A 36 -6.74 -8.88 -0.77
N PHE A 37 -5.61 -8.90 -0.07
CA PHE A 37 -4.90 -10.13 0.30
C PHE A 37 -4.99 -10.32 1.81
N GLN A 38 -5.51 -11.47 2.25
CA GLN A 38 -5.72 -11.75 3.67
C GLN A 38 -4.58 -12.56 4.29
N GLU A 39 -3.83 -13.29 3.46
CA GLU A 39 -2.75 -14.15 3.90
C GLU A 39 -1.40 -13.66 3.35
N PRO A 40 -0.31 -13.88 4.10
CA PRO A 40 1.01 -13.68 3.53
C PRO A 40 1.31 -14.73 2.48
N GLY A 41 2.04 -14.32 1.44
CA GLY A 41 2.30 -15.20 0.32
C GLY A 41 2.81 -14.43 -0.89
N THR A 42 3.18 -15.17 -1.92
CA THR A 42 3.44 -14.58 -3.24
C THR A 42 2.22 -14.87 -4.11
N TYR A 43 1.61 -13.81 -4.61
CA TYR A 43 0.44 -13.85 -5.47
C TYR A 43 0.84 -13.42 -6.89
N ASP A 44 0.56 -14.27 -7.85
CA ASP A 44 0.57 -13.87 -9.25
C ASP A 44 -0.70 -13.08 -9.54
N VAL A 45 -0.55 -11.82 -9.96
CA VAL A 45 -1.67 -11.02 -10.43
C VAL A 45 -1.51 -10.71 -11.91
N ALA A 46 -2.61 -10.76 -12.66
CA ALA A 46 -2.59 -10.53 -14.09
C ALA A 46 -3.84 -9.79 -14.57
N VAL A 47 -3.73 -9.06 -15.67
CA VAL A 47 -4.88 -8.52 -16.41
C VAL A 47 -4.88 -9.18 -17.79
N GLY A 48 -6.04 -9.63 -18.26
CA GLY A 48 -6.19 -10.28 -19.55
C GLY A 48 -7.60 -10.22 -20.10
N ARG A 49 -7.79 -10.66 -21.34
CA ARG A 49 -9.14 -10.88 -21.92
C ARG A 49 -9.72 -12.23 -21.50
N SER A 50 -8.84 -13.18 -21.22
CA SER A 50 -9.15 -14.50 -20.68
C SER A 50 -7.93 -15.03 -19.91
N SER A 51 -8.07 -16.15 -19.21
CA SER A 51 -6.96 -16.80 -18.51
C SER A 51 -5.84 -17.27 -19.45
N ASP A 52 -6.16 -17.46 -20.73
CA ASP A 52 -5.22 -17.88 -21.77
C ASP A 52 -4.70 -16.71 -22.63
N ASP A 53 -5.26 -15.50 -22.47
CA ASP A 53 -4.89 -14.27 -23.19
C ASP A 53 -4.63 -13.13 -22.19
N LEU A 54 -3.50 -13.26 -21.47
CA LEU A 54 -3.01 -12.28 -20.52
C LEU A 54 -2.29 -11.13 -21.23
N ILE A 55 -2.63 -9.90 -20.85
CA ILE A 55 -2.02 -8.66 -21.35
C ILE A 55 -0.79 -8.29 -20.52
N ALA A 56 -0.89 -8.43 -19.20
CA ALA A 56 0.18 -8.13 -18.26
C ALA A 56 0.07 -9.00 -17.01
N SER A 57 1.20 -9.34 -16.41
CA SER A 57 1.28 -10.08 -15.14
C SER A 57 2.40 -9.56 -14.27
N ARG A 58 2.22 -9.59 -12.95
CA ARG A 58 3.27 -9.31 -11.97
C ARG A 58 3.13 -10.25 -10.76
N ASN A 59 4.24 -10.44 -10.06
CA ASN A 59 4.24 -11.06 -8.73
C ASN A 59 4.08 -9.97 -7.67
N ILE A 60 3.18 -10.19 -6.72
CA ILE A 60 3.01 -9.39 -5.51
C ILE A 60 3.39 -10.26 -4.33
N LYS A 61 4.38 -9.82 -3.53
CA LYS A 61 4.76 -10.49 -2.29
C LYS A 61 4.11 -9.79 -1.11
N VAL A 62 3.17 -10.47 -0.45
CA VAL A 62 2.59 -10.07 0.82
C VAL A 62 3.43 -10.70 1.92
N MET A 63 4.12 -9.88 2.70
CA MET A 63 4.98 -10.36 3.77
C MET A 63 4.14 -10.84 4.96
N PRO A 64 4.56 -11.91 5.67
CA PRO A 64 3.98 -12.21 6.96
C PRO A 64 4.26 -11.04 7.89
N LYS A 65 3.24 -10.67 8.65
CA LYS A 65 3.39 -9.78 9.78
C LYS A 65 4.40 -10.41 10.74
N SER A 66 5.40 -9.65 11.20
CA SER A 66 6.36 -10.16 12.19
C SER A 66 5.63 -10.80 13.38
N GLU A 67 6.17 -11.92 13.90
CA GLU A 67 5.70 -12.54 15.15
C GLU A 67 5.72 -11.55 16.31
N GLU A 68 6.64 -10.57 16.27
CA GLU A 68 6.68 -9.48 17.23
C GLU A 68 5.39 -8.65 17.18
N PHE A 69 4.78 -8.47 16.01
CA PHE A 69 3.58 -7.66 15.78
C PHE A 69 2.30 -8.48 15.62
N GLU A 70 2.30 -9.80 15.83
CA GLU A 70 1.16 -10.67 15.49
C GLU A 70 -0.18 -10.16 16.04
N TRP A 71 -0.18 -9.62 17.26
CA TRP A 71 -1.36 -9.07 17.93
C TRP A 71 -1.66 -7.59 17.67
N LEU A 72 -0.90 -6.88 16.81
CA LEU A 72 -1.18 -5.47 16.44
C LEU A 72 -1.93 -5.33 15.13
N ALA A 73 -3.22 -5.11 15.13
CA ALA A 73 -3.90 -4.71 13.90
C ALA A 73 -3.50 -3.28 13.52
N PHE A 74 -3.06 -3.09 12.27
CA PHE A 74 -2.78 -1.78 11.68
C PHE A 74 -3.92 -1.46 10.70
N ASP A 75 -4.53 -0.29 10.84
CA ASP A 75 -5.67 0.12 10.01
C ASP A 75 -5.62 1.61 9.65
N GLY A 76 -6.18 1.95 8.49
CA GLY A 76 -6.43 3.33 8.09
C GLY A 76 -5.21 4.22 7.98
N PHE A 77 -4.06 3.68 7.54
CA PHE A 77 -2.88 4.51 7.33
C PHE A 77 -3.10 5.48 6.16
N ASN A 78 -2.93 6.77 6.43
CA ASN A 78 -2.96 7.84 5.45
C ASN A 78 -1.53 8.33 5.20
N VAL A 79 -1.07 8.13 3.97
CA VAL A 79 0.22 8.62 3.48
C VAL A 79 -0.06 9.47 2.25
N PRO A 80 0.42 10.73 2.19
CA PRO A 80 0.21 11.57 1.02
C PRO A 80 0.98 11.03 -0.19
N ASP A 81 0.35 10.96 -1.36
CA ASP A 81 1.01 10.53 -2.60
C ASP A 81 2.08 11.53 -3.07
N THR A 82 1.94 12.81 -2.70
CA THR A 82 2.84 13.90 -3.07
C THR A 82 3.02 14.86 -1.91
N VAL A 83 4.26 15.31 -1.69
CA VAL A 83 4.60 16.26 -0.62
C VAL A 83 5.54 17.35 -1.13
N GLU A 84 5.51 18.50 -0.46
CA GLU A 84 6.40 19.62 -0.78
C GLU A 84 7.81 19.41 -0.21
N ARG A 85 8.80 19.89 -0.97
CA ARG A 85 10.20 19.78 -0.58
C ARG A 85 10.47 20.58 0.69
N SER A 86 11.18 19.95 1.63
CA SER A 86 11.57 20.55 2.92
C SER A 86 10.39 21.00 3.78
N GLU A 87 9.16 20.57 3.45
CA GLU A 87 7.99 20.73 4.30
C GLU A 87 7.70 19.42 5.05
N PRO A 88 7.24 19.49 6.31
CA PRO A 88 6.85 18.30 7.02
C PRO A 88 5.52 17.76 6.49
N PHE A 89 5.44 16.44 6.38
CA PHE A 89 4.20 15.71 6.17
C PHE A 89 3.98 14.71 7.30
N GLU A 90 2.73 14.24 7.41
CA GLU A 90 2.32 13.29 8.43
C GLU A 90 1.94 11.96 7.78
N VAL A 91 2.33 10.87 8.45
CA VAL A 91 1.82 9.52 8.23
C VAL A 91 1.01 9.17 9.46
N THR A 92 -0.30 9.07 9.31
CA THR A 92 -1.23 8.79 10.40
C THR A 92 -1.91 7.45 10.20
N GLY A 93 -2.23 6.73 11.27
CA GLY A 93 -2.96 5.48 11.20
C GLY A 93 -3.43 5.03 12.58
N THR A 94 -4.32 4.03 12.62
CA THR A 94 -4.78 3.44 13.89
C THR A 94 -4.12 2.10 14.11
N ILE A 95 -3.63 1.88 15.33
CA ILE A 95 -3.11 0.59 15.77
C ILE A 95 -4.02 0.07 16.86
N THR A 96 -4.34 -1.22 16.84
CA THR A 96 -5.13 -1.89 17.86
C THR A 96 -4.41 -3.12 18.38
N ASN A 97 -4.31 -3.28 19.69
CA ASN A 97 -3.91 -4.55 20.29
C ASN A 97 -5.09 -5.53 20.27
N SER A 98 -5.07 -6.50 19.37
CA SER A 98 -6.06 -7.58 19.26
C SER A 98 -5.71 -8.82 20.10
N GLY A 99 -4.59 -8.77 20.85
CA GLY A 99 -4.17 -9.84 21.75
C GLY A 99 -4.94 -9.84 23.08
N SER A 100 -4.66 -10.85 23.90
CA SER A 100 -5.21 -11.00 25.25
C SER A 100 -4.40 -10.31 26.35
N ASP A 101 -3.19 -9.87 26.04
CA ASP A 101 -2.21 -9.35 27.00
C ASP A 101 -1.77 -7.93 26.64
N GLU A 102 -1.21 -7.23 27.62
CA GLU A 102 -0.63 -5.90 27.43
C GLU A 102 0.53 -5.96 26.43
N THR A 103 0.60 -4.90 25.64
CA THR A 103 1.42 -4.78 24.46
C THR A 103 2.32 -3.58 24.59
N ILE A 104 3.63 -3.83 24.61
CA ILE A 104 4.61 -2.77 24.67
C ILE A 104 5.60 -2.99 23.54
N GLN A 105 5.62 -2.06 22.57
CA GLN A 105 6.50 -2.18 21.41
C GLN A 105 7.02 -0.86 20.90
N VAL A 106 8.06 -0.92 20.07
CA VAL A 106 8.61 0.22 19.36
C VAL A 106 8.30 0.05 17.89
N LEU A 107 7.42 0.89 17.37
CA LEU A 107 7.07 0.95 15.97
C LEU A 107 8.00 1.88 15.20
N LYS A 108 8.36 1.51 13.99
CA LYS A 108 9.32 2.17 13.12
C LYS A 108 8.66 2.58 11.82
N MET A 109 9.01 3.77 11.37
CA MET A 109 8.74 4.22 10.01
C MET A 109 10.05 4.25 9.24
N THR A 110 10.05 3.68 8.03
CA THR A 110 11.20 3.69 7.13
C THR A 110 10.96 4.54 5.90
N VAL A 111 12.02 5.17 5.41
CA VAL A 111 12.11 5.79 4.08
C VAL A 111 13.21 5.04 3.32
N ASP A 112 12.87 4.48 2.17
CA ASP A 112 13.78 3.66 1.34
C ASP A 112 14.49 2.58 2.16
N ALA A 113 13.71 1.84 2.95
CA ALA A 113 14.17 0.80 3.88
C ALA A 113 15.09 1.28 5.03
N ASN A 114 15.32 2.59 5.19
CA ASN A 114 16.06 3.14 6.31
C ASN A 114 15.11 3.63 7.40
N VAL A 115 15.32 3.20 8.64
CA VAL A 115 14.50 3.66 9.79
C VAL A 115 14.78 5.15 10.03
N VAL A 116 13.75 5.99 9.88
CA VAL A 116 13.85 7.45 10.06
C VAL A 116 13.13 7.94 11.32
N ARG A 117 12.11 7.19 11.76
CA ARG A 117 11.33 7.47 12.96
C ARG A 117 11.02 6.19 13.71
N ALA A 118 10.89 6.32 15.02
CA ALA A 118 10.42 5.25 15.88
C ALA A 118 9.62 5.83 17.04
N THR A 119 8.53 5.15 17.40
CA THR A 119 7.61 5.55 18.47
C THR A 119 7.31 4.34 19.34
N ARG A 120 7.42 4.49 20.66
CA ARG A 120 6.99 3.47 21.60
C ARG A 120 5.48 3.53 21.80
N ILE A 121 4.84 2.38 21.75
CA ILE A 121 3.42 2.19 22.05
C ILE A 121 3.27 1.36 23.33
N ASP A 122 2.14 1.57 24.00
CA ASP A 122 1.73 0.84 25.18
C ASP A 122 0.20 0.68 25.13
N LEU A 123 -0.27 -0.54 24.86
CA LEU A 123 -1.69 -0.83 24.62
C LEU A 123 -2.16 -1.99 25.48
N GLU A 124 -3.17 -1.75 26.30
CA GLU A 124 -3.92 -2.83 26.93
C GLU A 124 -4.68 -3.67 25.88
N PRO A 125 -5.10 -4.90 26.22
CA PRO A 125 -5.91 -5.75 25.36
C PRO A 125 -7.15 -5.03 24.81
N GLY A 126 -7.36 -5.11 23.49
CA GLY A 126 -8.49 -4.51 22.80
C GLY A 126 -8.46 -2.99 22.70
N LYS A 127 -7.39 -2.32 23.14
CA LYS A 127 -7.24 -0.86 23.00
C LYS A 127 -6.62 -0.49 21.67
N SER A 128 -7.01 0.68 21.20
CA SER A 128 -6.49 1.30 20.00
C SER A 128 -5.83 2.64 20.32
N MET A 129 -4.86 3.02 19.51
CA MET A 129 -4.20 4.31 19.56
C MET A 129 -3.97 4.83 18.13
N GLU A 130 -4.12 6.14 17.97
CA GLU A 130 -3.70 6.84 16.76
C GLU A 130 -2.19 7.03 16.78
N LEU A 131 -1.52 6.57 15.73
CA LEU A 131 -0.10 6.75 15.50
C LEU A 131 0.10 7.86 14.48
N THR A 132 0.96 8.82 14.81
CA THR A 132 1.38 9.87 13.89
C THR A 132 2.90 9.90 13.82
N PHE A 133 3.43 9.75 12.62
CA PHE A 133 4.83 10.05 12.31
C PHE A 133 4.92 11.33 11.49
N GLN A 134 5.83 12.22 11.88
CA GLN A 134 6.13 13.43 11.12
C GLN A 134 7.54 13.36 10.54
N TYR A 135 7.66 13.62 9.24
CA TYR A 135 8.92 13.56 8.51
C TYR A 135 8.98 14.58 7.38
N THR A 136 10.18 14.86 6.88
CA THR A 136 10.46 15.86 5.84
C THR A 136 11.40 15.27 4.81
N LEU A 137 11.11 15.53 3.52
CA LEU A 137 11.95 15.09 2.40
C LEU A 137 12.60 16.31 1.74
N ASP A 138 13.94 16.33 1.71
CA ASP A 138 14.72 17.52 1.32
C ASP A 138 15.16 17.54 -0.14
N ALA A 139 14.84 16.50 -0.93
CA ALA A 139 15.20 16.40 -2.33
C ALA A 139 14.04 15.87 -3.17
N ALA A 140 13.95 16.35 -4.42
CA ALA A 140 12.99 15.84 -5.39
C ALA A 140 13.29 14.37 -5.72
N GLY A 141 12.24 13.58 -5.93
CA GLY A 141 12.34 12.15 -6.21
C GLY A 141 11.14 11.35 -5.72
N GLU A 142 11.16 10.05 -5.99
CA GLU A 142 10.20 9.08 -5.45
C GLU A 142 10.83 8.36 -4.26
N TYR A 143 10.06 8.25 -3.18
CA TYR A 143 10.49 7.63 -1.93
C TYR A 143 9.53 6.52 -1.53
N SER A 144 10.07 5.43 -1.00
CA SER A 144 9.30 4.32 -0.46
C SER A 144 9.13 4.50 1.06
N ILE A 145 7.91 4.81 1.50
CA ILE A 145 7.56 4.98 2.92
C ILE A 145 6.88 3.71 3.42
N ALA A 146 7.32 3.16 4.54
CA ALA A 146 6.66 2.00 5.18
C ALA A 146 6.60 2.17 6.70
N VAL A 147 5.61 1.54 7.32
CA VAL A 147 5.48 1.42 8.77
C VAL A 147 5.57 -0.06 9.12
N GLU A 148 6.62 -0.45 9.84
CA GLU A 148 6.98 -1.86 10.07
C GLU A 148 6.94 -2.69 8.76
N ASP A 149 6.28 -3.84 8.80
CA ASP A 149 6.19 -4.79 7.69
C ASP A 149 5.00 -4.50 6.74
N LEU A 150 4.33 -3.36 6.89
CA LEU A 150 3.27 -2.96 5.98
C LEU A 150 3.83 -2.72 4.58
N SER A 151 3.02 -2.99 3.56
CA SER A 151 3.36 -2.67 2.17
C SER A 151 3.74 -1.20 2.05
N PRO A 152 4.87 -0.88 1.40
CA PRO A 152 5.29 0.50 1.28
C PRO A 152 4.34 1.32 0.40
N TRP A 153 4.17 2.58 0.78
CA TRP A 153 3.57 3.63 -0.03
C TRP A 153 4.65 4.37 -0.82
N THR A 154 4.33 4.76 -2.05
CA THR A 154 5.19 5.63 -2.85
C THR A 154 4.79 7.08 -2.59
N VAL A 155 5.78 7.91 -2.22
CA VAL A 155 5.60 9.35 -2.04
C VAL A 155 6.50 10.10 -3.02
N THR A 156 5.91 11.05 -3.74
CA THR A 156 6.63 11.86 -4.73
C THR A 156 6.93 13.25 -4.18
N VAL A 157 8.18 13.71 -4.35
CA VAL A 157 8.57 15.10 -4.16
C VAL A 157 8.81 15.71 -5.54
N PRO A 158 7.97 16.66 -6.01
CA PRO A 158 8.10 17.24 -7.34
C PRO A 158 9.45 17.93 -7.55
N GLN A 159 9.95 17.91 -8.78
CA GLN A 159 11.04 18.79 -9.16
C GLN A 159 10.54 20.24 -9.15
N PRO A 160 11.39 21.21 -8.77
CA PRO A 160 11.03 22.62 -8.91
C PRO A 160 10.74 22.91 -10.38
N GLU A 161 9.63 23.59 -10.66
CA GLU A 161 9.36 24.13 -11.98
C GLU A 161 10.46 25.16 -12.32
N GLU A 162 11.10 25.02 -13.49
CA GLU A 162 12.14 25.95 -13.98
C GLU A 162 11.59 27.34 -14.33
#